data_AF-A0A6J6NJ11-F1
#
_entry.id   AF-A0A6J6NJ11-F1
#
_cell.length_a   1.000
_cell.length_b   1.000
_cell.length_c   1.000
_cell.angle_alpha   90.00
_cell.angle_beta   90.00
_cell.angle_gamma   90.00
#
_symmetry.space_group_name_H-M   'P 1'
#
loop_
_entity.id
_entity.type
_entity.pdbx_description
1 polymer ?
#
loop_
_entity_poly.entity_id
_entity_poly.type
_entity_poly.pdbx_seq_one_letter_code
_entity_poly.pdbx_strand_id
1 'polypeptide(L)'
;MNNNDKDSLLNIDPALLTILACPEDKGPLWFVESENLLFNPRLQRLYPVIDGIPVMLIQESSAVTDTEAQRLQGIITSQGLNPTF
;
A
#
# COMPACT_ATOMS: atom_id res chain seq x y z
N MET A 1 -11.02 24.49 -9.45
CA MET A 1 -10.20 23.40 -8.89
C MET A 1 -8.78 23.59 -9.39
N ASN A 2 -7.82 23.76 -8.49
CA ASN A 2 -6.40 23.86 -8.85
C ASN A 2 -5.85 22.45 -9.08
N ASN A 3 -4.78 22.34 -9.88
CA ASN A 3 -4.15 21.05 -10.18
C ASN A 3 -3.62 20.32 -8.93
N ASN A 4 -3.36 21.05 -7.84
CA ASN A 4 -2.94 20.48 -6.55
C ASN A 4 -4.07 19.77 -5.79
N ASP A 5 -5.34 20.16 -6.00
CA ASP A 5 -6.48 19.55 -5.29
C ASP A 5 -6.77 18.13 -5.79
N LYS A 6 -6.36 17.80 -7.03
CA LYS A 6 -6.53 16.47 -7.63
C LYS A 6 -5.49 15.47 -7.13
N ASP A 7 -4.24 15.88 -6.93
CA ASP A 7 -3.20 15.01 -6.37
C ASP A 7 -3.53 14.59 -4.94
N SER A 8 -4.15 15.48 -4.16
CA SER A 8 -4.60 15.16 -2.80
C SER A 8 -5.77 14.15 -2.77
N LEU A 9 -6.54 14.01 -3.85
CA LEU A 9 -7.62 13.02 -3.96
C LEU A 9 -7.14 11.65 -4.44
N LEU A 10 -5.94 11.58 -5.04
CA LEU A 10 -5.35 10.33 -5.53
C LEU A 10 -4.48 9.65 -4.47
N ASN A 11 -4.08 10.38 -3.43
CA ASN A 11 -3.20 9.89 -2.37
C ASN A 11 -3.98 9.49 -1.11
N ILE A 12 -3.45 8.54 -0.34
CA ILE A 12 -4.03 8.17 0.96
C ILE A 12 -3.73 9.26 1.98
N ASP A 13 -4.72 9.62 2.81
CA ASP A 13 -4.52 10.47 3.98
C ASP A 13 -3.44 9.88 4.91
N PRO A 14 -2.33 10.59 5.18
CA PRO A 14 -1.26 10.09 6.06
C PRO A 14 -1.75 9.65 7.43
N ALA A 15 -2.80 10.26 7.99
CA ALA A 15 -3.38 9.85 9.26
C ALA A 15 -3.99 8.44 9.18
N LEU A 16 -4.59 8.07 8.03
CA LEU A 16 -5.12 6.72 7.82
C LEU A 16 -4.00 5.68 7.81
N LEU A 17 -2.86 5.98 7.17
CA LEU A 17 -1.70 5.07 7.15
C LEU A 17 -1.20 4.73 8.56
N THR A 18 -1.34 5.64 9.54
CA THR A 18 -0.90 5.38 10.92
C THR A 18 -1.77 4.38 11.70
N ILE A 19 -2.91 3.97 11.16
CA ILE A 19 -3.83 3.02 11.82
C ILE A 19 -4.14 1.78 10.95
N LEU A 20 -3.63 1.75 9.72
CA LEU A 20 -4.06 0.79 8.71
C LEU A 20 -3.28 -0.52 8.80
N ALA A 21 -3.96 -1.60 9.15
CA ALA A 21 -3.40 -2.95 9.28
C ALA A 21 -3.90 -3.89 8.19
N CYS A 22 -3.11 -4.90 7.85
CA CYS A 22 -3.57 -5.98 6.97
C CYS A 22 -4.86 -6.63 7.54
N PRO A 23 -5.91 -6.82 6.73
CA PRO A 23 -7.18 -7.36 7.21
C PRO A 23 -7.06 -8.82 7.67
N GLU A 24 -6.05 -9.55 7.20
CA GLU A 24 -5.83 -10.97 7.50
C GLU A 24 -4.95 -11.18 8.74
N ASP A 25 -3.71 -10.67 8.73
CA ASP A 25 -2.74 -10.92 9.82
C ASP A 25 -2.64 -9.79 10.86
N LYS A 26 -3.35 -8.67 10.66
CA LYS A 26 -3.33 -7.47 11.51
C LYS A 26 -1.96 -6.81 11.67
N GLY A 27 -0.98 -7.17 10.85
CA GLY A 27 0.34 -6.56 10.84
C GLY A 27 0.43 -5.34 9.92
N PRO A 28 1.59 -4.66 9.94
CA PRO A 28 1.83 -3.45 9.16
C PRO A 28 1.89 -3.72 7.65
N LEU A 29 1.65 -2.68 6.86
CA LEU A 29 1.67 -2.66 5.40
C LEU A 29 2.63 -1.59 4.90
N TRP A 30 3.08 -1.70 3.66
CA TRP A 30 3.90 -0.67 3.01
C TRP A 30 3.12 -0.06 1.86
N PHE A 31 2.87 1.25 1.93
CA PHE A 31 2.25 1.97 0.83
C PHE A 31 3.30 2.27 -0.24
N VAL A 32 3.14 1.66 -1.41
CA VAL A 32 3.99 1.88 -2.58
C VAL A 32 3.27 2.87 -3.49
N GLU A 33 3.48 4.16 -3.22
CA GLU A 33 2.78 5.28 -3.89
C GLU A 33 2.93 5.22 -5.42
N SER A 34 4.11 4.83 -5.92
CA SER A 34 4.37 4.69 -7.36
C SER A 34 3.48 3.67 -8.08
N GLU A 35 2.86 2.76 -7.34
CA GLU A 35 2.00 1.68 -7.86
C GLU A 35 0.60 1.70 -7.24
N ASN A 36 0.30 2.70 -6.42
CA ASN A 36 -0.95 2.90 -5.70
C ASN A 36 -1.47 1.62 -5.02
N LEU A 37 -0.62 0.98 -4.22
CA LEU A 37 -0.94 -0.26 -3.53
C LEU A 37 -0.32 -0.33 -2.14
N LEU A 38 -0.90 -1.17 -1.29
CA LEU A 38 -0.36 -1.57 -0.01
C LEU A 38 0.16 -3.00 -0.11
N PHE A 39 1.43 -3.19 0.25
CA PHE A 39 2.08 -4.50 0.21
C PHE A 39 2.24 -5.09 1.62
N ASN A 40 1.84 -6.35 1.77
CA ASN A 40 2.20 -7.19 2.91
C ASN A 40 3.31 -8.18 2.50
N PRO A 41 4.58 -7.95 2.86
CA PRO A 41 5.69 -8.86 2.55
C PRO A 41 5.59 -10.20 3.29
N ARG A 42 4.91 -10.28 4.44
CA ARG A 42 4.77 -11.51 5.23
C ARG A 42 3.87 -12.53 4.56
N LEU A 43 2.81 -12.05 3.92
CA LEU A 43 1.83 -12.87 3.20
C LEU A 43 1.99 -12.82 1.67
N GLN A 44 2.93 -12.03 1.16
CA GLN A 44 3.10 -11.73 -0.26
C GLN A 44 1.77 -11.32 -0.92
N ARG A 45 1.07 -10.37 -0.30
CA ARG A 45 -0.24 -9.86 -0.74
C ARG A 45 -0.23 -8.37 -1.04
N LEU A 46 -0.98 -7.98 -2.05
CA LEU A 46 -1.23 -6.60 -2.44
C LEU A 46 -2.69 -6.23 -2.18
N TYR A 47 -2.91 -5.01 -1.72
CA TYR A 47 -4.22 -4.38 -1.62
C TYR A 47 -4.18 -3.11 -2.48
N PRO A 48 -5.04 -2.97 -3.51
CA PRO A 48 -5.02 -1.80 -4.37
C PRO A 48 -5.57 -0.58 -3.63
N VAL A 49 -5.13 0.60 -4.08
CA VAL A 49 -5.67 1.89 -3.66
C VAL A 49 -6.35 2.51 -4.87
N ILE A 50 -7.63 2.82 -4.74
CA ILE A 50 -8.47 3.33 -5.83
C ILE A 50 -9.05 4.65 -5.38
N ASP A 51 -8.78 5.73 -6.12
CA ASP A 51 -9.22 7.09 -5.78
C ASP A 51 -8.88 7.49 -4.33
N GLY A 52 -7.65 7.16 -3.88
CA GLY A 52 -7.18 7.42 -2.51
C GLY A 52 -7.78 6.49 -1.44
N ILE A 53 -8.62 5.52 -1.82
CA ILE A 53 -9.29 4.59 -0.88
C ILE A 53 -8.58 3.22 -0.90
N PRO A 54 -8.00 2.78 0.24
CA PRO A 54 -7.46 1.43 0.37
C PRO A 54 -8.55 0.36 0.29
N VAL A 55 -8.43 -0.58 -0.65
CA VAL A 55 -9.34 -1.73 -0.74
C VAL A 55 -8.86 -2.84 0.20
N MET A 56 -9.30 -2.76 1.46
CA MET A 56 -8.90 -3.68 2.54
C MET A 56 -9.74 -4.96 2.61
N LEU A 57 -10.05 -5.55 1.45
CA LEU A 57 -10.82 -6.79 1.33
C LEU A 57 -9.91 -7.93 0.89
N ILE A 58 -9.96 -9.07 1.59
CA ILE A 58 -9.13 -10.24 1.27
C ILE A 58 -9.44 -10.78 -0.13
N GLN A 59 -10.70 -10.71 -0.57
CA GLN A 59 -11.11 -11.21 -1.90
C GLN A 59 -10.64 -10.34 -3.06
N GLU A 60 -10.42 -9.04 -2.80
CA GLU A 60 -9.89 -8.08 -3.79
C GLU A 60 -8.36 -7.99 -3.74
N SER A 61 -7.73 -8.67 -2.77
CA SER A 61 -6.28 -8.73 -2.67
C SER A 61 -5.69 -9.68 -3.71
N SER A 62 -4.49 -9.36 -4.17
CA SER A 62 -3.74 -10.21 -5.10
C SER A 62 -2.50 -10.81 -4.43
N ALA A 63 -2.25 -12.10 -4.66
CA ALA A 63 -0.96 -12.71 -4.30
C ALA A 63 0.11 -12.29 -5.32
N VAL A 64 1.35 -12.17 -4.88
CA VAL A 64 2.50 -11.91 -5.77
C VAL A 64 3.44 -13.09 -5.81
N THR A 65 4.19 -13.19 -6.89
CA THR A 65 5.28 -14.16 -7.01
C THR A 65 6.47 -13.72 -6.14
N ASP A 66 7.39 -14.65 -5.86
CA ASP A 66 8.62 -14.33 -5.12
C ASP A 66 9.45 -13.24 -5.80
N THR A 67 9.56 -13.28 -7.13
CA THR A 67 10.28 -12.27 -7.91
C THR A 67 9.67 -10.88 -7.72
N GLU A 68 8.33 -10.80 -7.72
CA GLU A 68 7.64 -9.54 -7.56
C GLU A 68 7.71 -9.02 -6.12
N ALA A 69 7.60 -9.92 -5.14
CA ALA A 69 7.83 -9.57 -3.74
C ALA A 69 9.24 -9.00 -3.51
N GLN A 70 10.27 -9.58 -4.14
CA GLN A 70 11.64 -9.07 -4.09
C GLN A 70 11.77 -7.69 -4.73
N ARG A 71 11.10 -7.45 -5.87
CA ARG A 71 11.10 -6.13 -6.53
C ARG A 71 10.47 -5.06 -5.63
N LEU A 72 9.31 -5.34 -5.04
CA LEU A 72 8.63 -4.44 -4.12
C LEU A 72 9.45 -4.18 -2.85
N GLN A 73 10.12 -5.20 -2.31
CA GLN A 73 11.03 -5.04 -1.18
C GLN A 73 12.23 -4.15 -1.52
N GLY A 74 12.74 -4.26 -2.76
CA GLY A 74 13.77 -3.37 -3.30
C GLY A 74 13.31 -1.91 -3.37
N ILE A 75 12.05 -1.67 -3.79
CA ILE A 75 11.45 -0.33 -3.80
C ILE A 75 11.35 0.24 -2.38
N ILE A 76 10.79 -0.53 -1.44
CA ILE A 76 10.66 -0.14 -0.02
C ILE A 76 12.01 0.30 0.54
N THR A 77 13.05 -0.49 0.28
CA THR A 77 14.40 -0.23 0.79
C THR A 77 15.01 1.01 0.13
N SER A 78 14.90 1.12 -1.20
CA SER A 78 15.52 2.21 -1.97
C SER A 78 14.88 3.56 -1.70
N GLN A 79 13.57 3.59 -1.43
CA GLN A 79 12.82 4.81 -1.13
C GLN A 79 12.69 5.09 0.38
N GLY A 80 13.17 4.19 1.25
CA GLY A 80 13.05 4.34 2.70
C GLY A 80 11.60 4.38 3.17
N LEU A 81 10.72 3.58 2.56
CA LEU A 81 9.31 3.56 2.89
C LEU A 81 9.10 2.98 4.29
N ASN A 82 8.32 3.69 5.10
CA ASN A 82 7.97 3.24 6.43
C ASN A 82 6.74 2.30 6.36
N PRO A 83 6.68 1.29 7.25
CA PRO A 83 5.45 0.55 7.46
C PRO A 83 4.34 1.47 7.99
N THR A 84 3.10 1.05 7.80
CA THR A 84 1.98 1.52 8.63
C THR A 84 2.22 1.09 10.09
N PHE A 85 2.02 2.01 11.04
CA PHE A 85 2.19 1.88 12.51
C PHE A 85 3.44 1.14 13.06
#